data_AF-A0A956Z896-F1
#
_entry.id   AF-A0A956Z896-F1
#
_cell.length_a   1.000
_cell.length_b   1.000
_cell.length_c   1.000
_cell.angle_alpha   90.00
_cell.angle_beta   90.00
_cell.angle_gamma   90.00
#
_symmetry.space_group_name_H-M   'P 1'
#
loop_
_entity.id
_entity.type
_entity.pdbx_description
1 polymer ?
#
loop_
_entity_poly.entity_id
_entity_poly.type
_entity_poly.pdbx_seq_one_letter_code
_entity_poly.pdbx_strand_id
1 'polypeptide(L)'
;MLQYFKKKLTRRRRRLQVASFFSVPLEPYLATGERDAVIASSGMGKSYLTGVLAEETLENGGILCVIDPEGEYFTLSEYYPVIVVGGDHGMVPLVEEAIDLYVE
;
A
#
# COMPACT_ATOMS: atom_id res chain seq x y z
N MET A 1 17.57 -3.06 16.59
CA MET A 1 16.26 -2.56 17.05
C MET A 1 16.18 -1.04 17.19
N LEU A 2 17.20 -0.33 17.71
CA LEU A 2 17.17 1.15 17.82
C LEU A 2 17.69 1.94 16.59
N GLN A 3 18.15 1.28 15.52
CA GLN A 3 18.66 1.94 14.30
C GLN A 3 17.58 2.16 13.22
N TYR A 4 16.45 1.45 13.28
CA TYR A 4 15.40 1.52 12.24
C TYR A 4 14.64 2.85 12.28
N PHE A 5 14.45 3.42 13.48
CA PHE A 5 13.73 4.69 13.68
C PHE A 5 14.56 5.95 13.36
N LYS A 6 15.90 5.87 13.33
CA LYS A 6 16.76 7.07 13.25
C LYS A 6 17.11 7.54 11.83
N LYS A 7 16.67 6.86 10.76
CA LYS A 7 17.27 7.07 9.42
C LYS A 7 16.36 7.42 8.23
N LYS A 8 15.04 7.56 8.38
CA LYS A 8 14.16 7.84 7.21
C LYS A 8 13.09 8.92 7.39
N LEU A 9 13.42 10.03 8.07
CA LEU A 9 12.81 11.34 7.68
C LEU A 9 13.47 11.90 6.39
N THR A 10 13.93 11.00 5.52
CA THR A 10 14.64 11.29 4.29
C THR A 10 13.64 11.58 3.20
N ARG A 11 13.48 12.87 2.86
CA ARG A 11 13.03 13.42 1.57
C ARG A 11 12.05 12.50 0.81
N ARG A 12 10.74 12.75 0.94
CA ARG A 12 9.68 12.13 0.12
C ARG A 12 10.17 12.00 -1.32
N ARG A 13 10.33 10.76 -1.82
CA ARG A 13 10.72 10.57 -3.22
C ARG A 13 9.46 10.83 -4.03
N ARG A 14 9.67 11.55 -5.12
CA ARG A 14 8.64 11.92 -6.09
C ARG A 14 8.34 10.78 -7.08
N ARG A 15 8.67 9.55 -6.69
CA ARG A 15 8.61 8.35 -7.54
C ARG A 15 8.63 7.09 -6.68
N LEU A 16 7.93 6.06 -7.14
CA LEU A 16 7.93 4.71 -6.60
C LEU A 16 8.95 3.86 -7.36
N GLN A 17 9.94 3.30 -6.67
CA GLN A 17 10.99 2.49 -7.28
C GLN A 17 10.53 1.02 -7.37
N VAL A 18 10.02 0.62 -8.53
CA VAL A 18 9.42 -0.72 -8.71
C VAL A 18 10.36 -1.76 -9.31
N ALA A 19 11.46 -1.34 -9.94
CA ALA A 19 12.53 -2.22 -10.41
C ALA A 19 13.86 -1.46 -10.48
N SER A 20 14.97 -2.15 -10.74
CA SER A 20 16.31 -1.53 -10.80
C SER A 20 16.43 -0.37 -11.79
N PHE A 21 15.67 -0.41 -12.89
CA PHE A 21 15.72 0.61 -13.96
C PHE A 21 14.35 1.19 -14.31
N PHE A 22 13.35 0.98 -13.46
CA PHE A 22 12.00 1.47 -13.70
C PHE A 22 11.39 2.04 -12.42
N SER A 23 10.78 3.22 -12.55
CA SER A 23 10.12 3.92 -11.45
C SER A 23 8.86 4.61 -11.95
N VAL A 24 7.80 4.59 -11.15
CA VAL A 24 6.54 5.27 -11.45
C VAL A 24 6.57 6.66 -10.80
N PRO A 25 6.49 7.76 -11.58
CA PRO A 25 6.46 9.12 -11.02
C PRO A 25 5.14 9.39 -10.30
N LEU A 26 5.17 10.15 -9.21
CA LEU A 26 3.96 10.50 -8.43
C LEU A 26 3.34 11.85 -8.83
N GLU A 27 4.10 12.75 -9.45
CA GLU A 27 3.61 14.04 -9.95
C GLU A 27 2.42 13.96 -10.91
N PRO A 28 2.37 13.02 -11.89
CA PRO A 28 1.31 13.02 -12.88
C PRO A 28 -0.07 12.88 -12.23
N TYR A 29 -0.23 12.04 -11.21
CA TYR A 29 -1.49 11.93 -10.46
C TYR A 29 -2.01 13.28 -9.96
N LEU A 30 -1.13 14.11 -9.36
CA LEU A 30 -1.51 15.40 -8.79
C LEU A 30 -1.87 16.45 -9.85
N ALA A 31 -1.26 16.35 -11.04
CA ALA A 31 -1.42 17.33 -12.10
C ALA A 31 -2.51 16.96 -13.12
N THR A 32 -2.62 15.69 -13.48
CA THR A 32 -3.45 15.19 -14.58
C THR A 32 -4.54 14.23 -14.13
N GLY A 33 -4.48 13.72 -12.89
CA GLY A 33 -5.41 12.71 -12.40
C GLY A 33 -5.20 11.33 -13.04
N GLU A 34 -3.99 11.04 -13.54
CA GLU A 34 -3.63 9.74 -14.11
C GLU A 34 -3.94 8.57 -13.17
N ARG A 35 -4.26 7.41 -13.77
CA ARG A 35 -4.58 6.15 -13.10
C ARG A 35 -3.87 5.01 -13.82
N ASP A 36 -3.19 4.19 -13.05
CA ASP A 36 -2.43 3.06 -13.58
C ASP A 36 -3.17 1.74 -13.38
N ALA A 37 -2.90 0.78 -14.28
CA ALA A 37 -3.40 -0.58 -14.17
C ALA A 37 -2.24 -1.57 -14.32
N VAL A 38 -2.17 -2.56 -13.42
CA VAL A 38 -1.24 -3.68 -13.53
C VAL A 38 -2.01 -4.88 -14.09
N ILE A 39 -1.67 -5.29 -15.31
CA ILE A 39 -2.36 -6.37 -16.04
C ILE A 39 -1.34 -7.45 -16.40
N ALA A 40 -1.58 -8.68 -15.97
CA ALA A 40 -0.76 -9.83 -16.32
C ALA A 40 -1.53 -11.15 -16.13
N SER A 41 -1.08 -12.22 -16.80
CA SER A 41 -1.57 -13.58 -16.57
C SER A 41 -1.18 -14.09 -15.16
N SER A 42 -1.87 -15.14 -14.69
CA SER A 42 -1.54 -15.78 -13.41
C SER A 42 -0.07 -16.24 -13.37
N GLY A 43 0.58 -16.06 -12.22
CA GLY A 43 1.99 -16.41 -12.02
C GLY A 43 3.01 -15.44 -12.64
N MET A 44 2.58 -14.38 -13.33
CA MET A 44 3.50 -13.43 -13.99
C MET A 44 3.97 -12.28 -13.09
N GLY A 45 3.76 -12.39 -11.77
CA GLY A 45 4.25 -11.40 -10.80
C GLY A 45 3.36 -10.17 -10.60
N LYS A 46 2.06 -10.25 -10.93
CA LYS A 46 1.08 -9.19 -10.64
C LYS A 46 1.06 -8.83 -9.16
N SER A 47 0.76 -9.80 -8.28
CA SER A 47 0.71 -9.61 -6.83
C SER A 47 2.04 -9.12 -6.25
N TYR A 48 3.16 -9.61 -6.80
CA TYR A 48 4.49 -9.15 -6.43
C TYR A 48 4.68 -7.65 -6.75
N LEU A 49 4.40 -7.23 -7.99
CA LEU A 49 4.55 -5.83 -8.39
C LEU A 49 3.62 -4.91 -7.60
N THR A 50 2.37 -5.32 -7.39
CA THR A 50 1.41 -4.52 -6.63
C THR A 50 1.77 -4.44 -5.13
N GLY A 51 2.40 -5.49 -4.57
CA GLY A 51 3.03 -5.43 -3.24
C GLY A 51 4.18 -4.43 -3.16
N VAL A 52 5.10 -4.44 -4.13
CA VAL A 52 6.20 -3.45 -4.21
C VAL A 52 5.65 -2.02 -4.34
N LEU A 53 4.59 -1.82 -5.14
CA LEU A 53 3.92 -0.52 -5.25
C LEU A 53 3.33 -0.07 -3.91
N ALA A 54 2.71 -0.97 -3.15
CA ALA A 54 2.17 -0.68 -1.84
C ALA A 54 3.27 -0.29 -0.83
N GLU A 55 4.34 -1.08 -0.74
CA GLU A 55 5.49 -0.81 0.12
C GLU A 55 6.16 0.53 -0.23
N GLU A 56 6.48 0.76 -1.51
CA GLU A 56 7.09 2.02 -1.95
C GLU A 56 6.16 3.21 -1.67
N THR A 57 4.84 3.05 -1.79
CA THR A 57 3.88 4.12 -1.45
C THR A 57 3.99 4.49 0.03
N LEU A 58 3.98 3.49 0.92
CA LEU A 58 4.09 3.69 2.36
C LEU A 58 5.46 4.25 2.78
N GLU A 59 6.55 3.75 2.20
CA GLU A 59 7.92 4.25 2.42
C GLU A 59 8.10 5.71 1.99
N ASN A 60 7.30 6.18 1.02
CA ASN A 60 7.27 7.57 0.58
C ASN A 60 6.31 8.45 1.40
N GLY A 61 5.68 7.89 2.43
CA GLY A 61 4.69 8.58 3.27
C GLY A 61 3.39 8.90 2.54
N GLY A 62 3.06 8.11 1.51
CA GLY A 62 1.76 8.11 0.86
C GLY A 62 0.70 7.39 1.68
N ILE A 63 -0.57 7.63 1.35
CA ILE A 63 -1.71 6.94 1.95
C ILE A 63 -2.07 5.77 1.02
N LEU A 64 -2.29 4.60 1.59
CA LEU A 64 -2.67 3.39 0.87
C LEU A 64 -4.03 2.91 1.38
N CYS A 65 -4.94 2.62 0.45
CA CYS A 65 -6.18 1.90 0.69
C CYS A 65 -6.25 0.76 -0.31
N VAL A 66 -6.41 -0.47 0.18
CA VAL A 66 -6.43 -1.68 -0.65
C VAL A 66 -7.76 -2.38 -0.45
N ILE A 67 -8.41 -2.73 -1.55
CA ILE A 67 -9.49 -3.71 -1.56
C ILE A 67 -8.85 -5.06 -1.87
N ASP A 68 -8.75 -5.91 -0.87
CA ASP A 68 -7.95 -7.14 -0.92
C ASP A 68 -8.85 -8.39 -0.78
N PRO A 69 -9.42 -8.89 -1.90
CA PRO A 69 -10.30 -10.05 -1.85
C PRO A 69 -9.57 -11.37 -1.56
N GLU A 70 -8.26 -11.43 -1.79
CA GLU A 70 -7.45 -12.65 -1.61
C GLU A 70 -6.67 -12.66 -0.29
N GLY A 71 -6.63 -11.53 0.43
CA GLY A 71 -5.92 -11.42 1.69
C GLY A 71 -4.39 -11.45 1.53
N GLU A 72 -3.85 -10.90 0.44
CA GLU A 72 -2.40 -10.91 0.18
C GLU A 72 -1.64 -9.77 0.90
N TYR A 73 -2.34 -8.72 1.36
CA TYR A 73 -1.74 -7.47 1.86
C TYR A 73 -1.75 -7.32 3.39
N PHE A 74 -2.38 -8.23 4.15
CA PHE A 74 -2.47 -8.11 5.60
C PHE A 74 -1.10 -8.05 6.29
N THR A 75 -0.08 -8.68 5.70
CA THR A 75 1.31 -8.69 6.20
C THR A 75 1.96 -7.31 6.23
N LEU A 76 1.45 -6.33 5.47
CA LEU A 76 1.89 -4.94 5.58
C LEU A 76 1.72 -4.41 7.01
N SER A 77 0.73 -4.91 7.77
CA SER A 77 0.50 -4.51 9.17
C SER A 77 1.61 -4.91 10.14
N GLU A 78 2.48 -5.84 9.75
CA GLU A 78 3.65 -6.23 10.54
C GLU A 78 4.77 -5.18 10.49
N TYR A 79 4.79 -4.35 9.43
CA TYR A 79 5.89 -3.40 9.15
C TYR A 79 5.44 -1.94 9.10
N TYR A 80 4.15 -1.70 8.85
CA TYR A 80 3.59 -0.38 8.62
C TYR A 80 2.35 -0.13 9.51
N PRO A 81 2.04 1.14 9.84
CA PRO A 81 0.86 1.48 10.62
C PRO A 81 -0.42 1.40 9.76
N VAL A 82 -0.79 0.19 9.37
CA VAL A 82 -2.00 -0.10 8.59
C VAL A 82 -3.02 -0.87 9.42
N ILE A 83 -4.30 -0.68 9.10
CA ILE A 83 -5.42 -1.38 9.73
C ILE A 83 -6.00 -2.34 8.70
N VAL A 84 -6.19 -3.60 9.10
CA VAL A 84 -6.87 -4.60 8.27
C VAL A 84 -8.34 -4.67 8.68
N VAL A 85 -9.24 -4.46 7.73
CA VAL A 85 -10.68 -4.34 7.96
C VAL A 85 -11.38 -5.57 7.37
N GLY A 86 -11.99 -6.40 8.22
CA GLY A 86 -12.66 -7.63 7.82
C GLY A 86 -11.72 -8.75 7.36
N GLY A 87 -12.32 -9.85 6.90
CA GLY A 87 -11.61 -11.06 6.45
C GLY A 87 -10.97 -11.87 7.59
N ASP A 88 -10.29 -12.96 7.22
CA ASP A 88 -9.67 -13.88 8.18
C ASP A 88 -8.53 -13.26 8.99
N HIS A 89 -7.96 -12.15 8.50
CA HIS A 89 -6.87 -11.39 9.12
C HIS A 89 -7.33 -10.02 9.66
N GLY A 90 -8.65 -9.79 9.77
CA GLY A 90 -9.22 -8.52 10.18
C GLY A 90 -8.88 -8.13 11.63
N MET A 91 -8.45 -6.89 11.81
CA MET A 91 -8.26 -6.28 13.13
C MET A 91 -9.54 -5.60 13.63
N VAL A 92 -10.36 -5.14 12.69
CA VAL A 92 -11.66 -4.51 12.93
C VAL A 92 -12.72 -5.11 11.99
N PRO A 93 -14.00 -5.16 12.38
CA PRO A 93 -15.03 -5.86 11.62
C PRO A 93 -15.52 -5.06 10.40
N LEU A 94 -15.76 -5.76 9.29
CA LEU A 94 -16.42 -5.18 8.10
C LEU A 94 -17.86 -5.71 8.00
N VAL A 95 -18.74 -5.21 8.87
CA VAL A 95 -20.17 -5.58 8.93
C VAL A 95 -21.03 -4.34 9.18
N GLU A 96 -22.30 -4.37 8.80
CA GLU A 96 -23.20 -3.21 8.92
C GLU A 96 -23.36 -2.77 10.37
N GLU A 97 -23.42 -3.70 11.32
CA GLU A 97 -23.58 -3.42 12.75
C GLU A 97 -22.39 -2.66 13.36
N ALA A 98 -21.26 -2.62 12.65
CA ALA A 98 -20.04 -1.95 13.08
C ALA A 98 -19.83 -0.59 12.40
N ILE A 99 -20.77 -0.09 11.59
CA ILE A 99 -20.65 1.20 10.90
C ILE A 99 -20.29 2.34 11.86
N ASP A 100 -20.86 2.34 13.07
CA ASP A 100 -20.62 3.37 14.08
C ASP A 100 -19.13 3.48 14.49
N LEU A 101 -18.31 2.43 14.29
CA LEU A 101 -16.86 2.47 14.54
C LEU A 101 -16.08 3.35 13.53
N TYR A 102 -16.69 3.69 12.39
CA TYR A 102 -16.01 4.35 11.26
C TYR A 102 -16.51 5.77 10.97
N VAL A 103 -17.52 6.26 11.70
CA VAL A 103 -18.24 7.50 11.37
C VAL A 103 -17.83 8.69 12.27
N GLU A 104 -16.88 8.52 13.19
CA GLU A 104 -16.33 9.62 14.02
C GLU A 104 -15.31 10.51 13.28
#